data_AF-A0A5N9G218-F1
#
_entry.id   AF-A0A5N9G218-F1
#
_cell.length_a   1.000
_cell.length_b   1.000
_cell.length_c   1.000
_cell.angle_alpha   90.00
_cell.angle_beta   90.00
_cell.angle_gamma   90.00
#
_symmetry.space_group_name_H-M   'P 1'
#
loop_
_entity.id
_entity.type
_entity.pdbx_description
1 polymer ?
#
loop_
_entity_poly.entity_id
_entity_poly.type
_entity_poly.pdbx_seq_one_letter_code
_entity_poly.pdbx_strand_id
1 'polypeptide(L)' 'MRRSRSTGPRRAATTSLPVDAGFADVVISNGEINLTPDKMTALKEIFRDLKPGCRIRIGDIAVHVEVPQEAKDDIDLWSD' A
#
# COMPACT_ATOMS: atom_id res chain seq x y z
N MET A 1 -23.13 9.45 15.63
CA MET A 1 -23.21 7.99 15.94
C MET A 1 -22.05 7.29 15.23
N ARG A 2 -20.93 7.01 15.92
CA ARG A 2 -19.75 6.36 15.32
C ARG A 2 -20.06 4.86 15.28
N ARG A 3 -20.30 4.28 14.09
CA ARG A 3 -20.52 2.83 13.95
C ARG A 3 -19.34 2.11 14.61
N SER A 4 -19.63 1.14 15.48
CA SER A 4 -18.62 0.21 16.01
C SER A 4 -17.98 -0.50 14.81
N ARG A 5 -16.72 -0.16 14.50
CA ARG A 5 -15.93 -0.83 13.45
C ARG A 5 -15.05 -1.83 14.16
N SER A 6 -15.03 -3.09 13.71
CA SER A 6 -14.11 -4.06 14.31
C SER A 6 -12.67 -3.66 14.00
N THR A 7 -11.93 -3.37 15.06
CA THR A 7 -10.50 -3.05 15.02
C THR A 7 -9.73 -4.33 15.27
N GLY A 8 -8.91 -4.78 14.31
CA GLY A 8 -8.10 -5.98 14.45
C GLY A 8 -7.33 -6.30 13.16
N PRO A 9 -6.30 -7.15 13.24
CA PRO A 9 -5.54 -7.58 12.07
C PRO A 9 -6.44 -8.31 11.07
N ARG A 10 -6.21 -8.08 9.78
CA ARG A 10 -6.92 -8.73 8.67
C ARG A 10 -5.86 -9.26 7.71
N ARG A 11 -6.01 -10.50 7.26
CA ARG A 11 -5.15 -11.05 6.21
C ARG A 11 -5.76 -10.71 4.86
N ALA A 12 -5.01 -10.03 4.03
CA ALA A 12 -5.43 -9.57 2.71
C ALA A 12 -4.22 -9.23 1.86
N ALA A 13 -4.42 -9.14 0.54
CA ALA A 13 -3.45 -8.50 -0.33
C ALA A 13 -3.73 -6.99 -0.34
N THR A 14 -2.69 -6.17 -0.50
CA THR A 14 -2.83 -4.71 -0.58
C THR A 14 -3.57 -4.24 -1.84
N THR A 15 -3.76 -5.14 -2.81
CA THR A 15 -4.61 -4.96 -3.99
C THR A 15 -6.08 -5.29 -3.76
N SER A 16 -6.45 -5.86 -2.60
CA SER A 16 -7.83 -6.25 -2.26
C SER A 16 -8.00 -6.35 -0.74
N LEU A 17 -8.26 -5.21 -0.09
CA LEU A 17 -8.49 -5.13 1.35
C LEU A 17 -9.97 -5.41 1.69
N PRO A 18 -10.27 -6.26 2.70
CA PRO A 18 -11.62 -6.66 3.08
C PRO A 18 -12.27 -5.59 3.98
N VAL A 19 -12.42 -4.40 3.44
CA VAL A 19 -13.06 -3.24 4.04
C VAL A 19 -13.92 -2.53 2.99
N ASP A 20 -14.92 -1.77 3.45
CA ASP A 20 -15.73 -0.96 2.54
C ASP A 20 -14.93 0.22 1.98
N ALA A 21 -15.33 0.76 0.83
CA ALA A 21 -14.80 2.02 0.34
C ALA A 21 -15.04 3.16 1.36
N GLY A 22 -14.07 4.06 1.54
CA GLY A 22 -14.15 5.12 2.56
C GLY A 22 -14.11 4.59 4.00
N PHE A 23 -13.52 3.42 4.23
CA PHE A 23 -13.34 2.88 5.56
C PHE A 23 -12.32 3.68 6.38
N ALA A 24 -11.15 4.00 5.84
CA ALA A 24 -10.04 4.56 6.59
C ALA A 24 -10.02 6.10 6.64
N ASP A 25 -9.67 6.65 7.80
CA ASP A 25 -9.29 8.06 7.96
C ASP A 25 -7.81 8.31 7.62
N VAL A 26 -6.99 7.27 7.79
CA VAL A 26 -5.56 7.29 7.47
C VAL A 26 -5.16 5.91 6.96
N VAL A 27 -4.35 5.86 5.90
CA VAL A 27 -3.62 4.66 5.47
C VAL A 27 -2.12 4.92 5.67
N ILE A 28 -1.42 3.94 6.26
CA ILE A 28 0.02 3.99 6.51
C ILE A 28 0.64 2.75 5.86
N SER A 29 1.70 2.95 5.07
CA SER A 29 2.52 1.86 4.52
C SER A 29 4.00 2.18 4.70
N ASN A 30 4.81 1.16 4.98
CA ASN A 30 6.25 1.26 5.14
C ASN A 30 6.92 0.11 4.37
N GLY A 31 7.70 0.43 3.33
CA GLY A 31 8.52 -0.51 2.55
C GLY A 31 7.77 -1.51 1.65
N GLU A 32 6.45 -1.58 1.72
CA GLU A 32 5.67 -2.62 1.02
C GLU A 32 5.34 -2.27 -0.44
N ILE A 33 5.16 -0.98 -0.76
CA ILE A 33 4.65 -0.56 -2.07
C ILE A 33 5.61 -0.98 -3.18
N ASN A 34 6.92 -0.86 -2.95
CA ASN A 34 7.92 -1.31 -3.91
C ASN A 34 7.91 -2.81 -4.20
N LEU A 35 7.45 -3.63 -3.26
CA LEU A 35 7.37 -5.09 -3.38
C LEU A 35 6.04 -5.56 -4.00
N THR A 36 5.12 -4.63 -4.27
CA THR A 36 3.85 -4.98 -4.91
C THR A 36 4.05 -5.18 -6.42
N PRO A 37 3.65 -6.34 -6.99
CA PRO A 37 3.78 -6.59 -8.43
C PRO A 37 2.99 -5.60 -9.30
N ASP A 38 1.78 -5.21 -8.84
CA ASP A 38 0.96 -4.18 -9.48
C ASP A 38 0.75 -2.99 -8.53
N LYS A 39 1.73 -2.08 -8.53
CA LYS A 39 1.70 -0.85 -7.72
C LYS A 39 0.47 0.01 -8.01
N MET A 40 0.00 0.05 -9.26
CA MET A 40 -1.13 0.89 -9.65
C MET A 40 -2.43 0.37 -9.05
N THR A 41 -2.65 -0.94 -9.04
CA THR A 41 -3.83 -1.53 -8.38
C THR A 41 -3.78 -1.34 -6.87
N ALA A 42 -2.62 -1.52 -6.22
CA ALA A 42 -2.49 -1.25 -4.79
C ALA A 42 -2.77 0.22 -4.44
N LEU A 43 -2.24 1.17 -5.20
CA LEU A 43 -2.51 2.60 -4.97
C LEU A 43 -3.98 2.96 -5.18
N LYS A 44 -4.66 2.35 -6.15
CA LYS A 44 -6.12 2.52 -6.36
C LYS A 44 -6.92 1.96 -5.18
N GLU A 45 -6.52 0.81 -4.66
CA GLU A 45 -7.17 0.18 -3.51
C GLU A 45 -7.00 1.02 -2.25
N ILE A 46 -5.78 1.52 -1.99
CA ILE A 46 -5.52 2.46 -0.90
C ILE A 46 -6.39 3.72 -1.03
N PHE A 47 -6.54 4.26 -2.24
CA PHE A 47 -7.39 5.42 -2.48
C PHE A 47 -8.88 5.11 -2.26
N ARG A 48 -9.36 3.95 -2.69
CA ARG A 48 -10.73 3.47 -2.44
C ARG A 48 -11.02 3.39 -0.94
N ASP A 49 -10.05 2.93 -0.16
CA ASP A 49 -10.21 2.73 1.28
C ASP A 49 -10.27 4.04 2.05
N LEU A 50 -9.63 5.10 1.55
CA LEU A 50 -9.65 6.40 2.19
C LEU A 50 -11.00 7.09 2.04
N LYS A 51 -11.47 7.71 3.12
CA LYS A 51 -12.57 8.68 3.03
C LYS A 51 -12.12 9.89 2.19
N PRO A 52 -13.05 10.59 1.48
CA PRO A 52 -12.71 11.83 0.81
C PRO A 52 -12.03 12.84 1.76
N GLY A 53 -10.91 13.42 1.33
CA GLY A 53 -10.13 14.40 2.10
C GLY A 53 -9.23 13.82 3.20
N CYS A 54 -9.21 12.50 3.38
CA CYS A 54 -8.32 11.82 4.33
C CYS A 54 -6.91 11.60 3.77
N ARG A 55 -5.99 11.13 4.62
CA ARG A 55 -4.55 11.20 4.35
C ARG A 55 -3.91 9.82 4.19
N ILE A 56 -2.95 9.75 3.29
CA ILE A 56 -2.01 8.64 3.16
C ILE A 56 -0.64 9.05 3.72
N ARG A 57 0.07 8.11 4.37
CA ARG A 57 1.48 8.25 4.75
C ARG A 57 2.25 7.04 4.24
N ILE A 58 3.12 7.26 3.26
CA ILE A 58 4.00 6.22 2.72
C ILE A 58 5.44 6.56 3.13
N GLY A 59 6.12 5.59 3.72
CA GLY A 59 7.59 5.57 3.79
C GLY A 59 8.10 4.48 2.87
N ASP A 60 8.77 4.85 1.78
CA ASP A 60 9.36 3.89 0.84
C ASP A 60 10.63 4.48 0.22
N ILE A 61 11.40 3.64 -0.45
CA ILE A 61 12.62 4.01 -1.17
C ILE A 61 12.22 4.58 -2.53
N ALA A 62 12.72 5.79 -2.82
CA ALA A 62 12.59 6.43 -4.11
C ALA A 62 13.97 6.51 -4.78
N VAL A 63 13.99 6.32 -6.09
CA VAL A 63 15.20 6.45 -6.91
C VAL A 63 15.11 7.71 -7.75
N HIS A 64 16.22 8.43 -7.89
CA HIS A 64 16.31 9.63 -8.72
C HIS A 64 16.56 9.31 -10.20
N VAL A 65 17.11 8.12 -10.46
CA VAL A 65 17.41 7.60 -11.80
C VAL A 65 16.77 6.22 -11.94
N GLU A 66 16.48 5.84 -13.17
CA GLU A 66 15.91 4.52 -13.46
C GLU A 66 16.85 3.40 -12.99
N VAL A 67 16.32 2.41 -12.26
CA VAL A 67 17.09 1.23 -11.87
C VAL A 67 17.28 0.34 -13.10
N PRO A 68 18.51 -0.06 -13.44
CA PRO A 68 18.77 -1.00 -14.54
C PRO A 68 17.94 -2.28 -14.38
N GLN A 69 17.46 -2.84 -15.50
CA GLN A 69 16.60 -4.02 -15.46
C GLN A 69 17.30 -5.21 -14.79
N GLU A 70 18.59 -5.40 -15.06
CA GLU A 70 19.43 -6.43 -14.43
C GLU A 70 19.39 -6.37 -12.89
N ALA A 71 19.40 -5.17 -12.30
CA ALA A 71 19.31 -4.99 -10.86
C ALA A 71 17.88 -5.17 -10.32
N LYS A 72 16.84 -4.92 -11.14
CA LYS A 72 15.45 -5.22 -10.75
C LYS A 72 15.19 -6.72 -10.72
N ASP A 73 15.82 -7.47 -11.63
CA ASP A 73 15.64 -8.91 -11.77
C ASP A 73 16.49 -9.73 -10.78
N ASP A 74 17.45 -9.10 -10.09
CA ASP A 74 18.26 -9.70 -9.05
C ASP A 74 17.53 -9.72 -7.70
N ILE A 75 17.05 -10.90 -7.30
CA ILE A 75 16.26 -11.09 -6.07
C ILE A 75 17.05 -10.77 -4.80
N ASP A 76 18.38 -10.94 -4.82
CA ASP A 76 19.24 -10.72 -3.65
C ASP A 76 19.30 -9.21 -3.29
N LEU A 77 18.92 -8.32 -4.21
CA LEU A 77 18.78 -6.88 -3.96
C LEU A 77 17.44 -6.48 -3.32
N TRP A 78 16.48 -7.42 -3.21
CA TRP A 78 15.14 -7.19 -2.66
C TRP A 78 14.87 -7.93 -1.35
N SER A 79 15.75 -8.85 -0.95
CA SER A 79 15.64 -9.62 0.29
C SER A 79 16.96 -9.67 1.03
N ASP A 80 16.94 -9.31 2.32
CA ASP A 80 17.96 -9.69 3.30
C ASP A 80 17.54 -10.98 4.04
#